data_AF-A0AA42BBC5-F1
#
_entry.id   AF-A0AA42BBC5-F1
#
_cell.length_a   1.000
_cell.length_b   1.000
_cell.length_c   1.000
_cell.angle_alpha   90.00
_cell.angle_beta   90.00
_cell.angle_gamma   90.00
#
_symmetry.space_group_name_H-M   'P 1'
#
loop_
_entity.id
_entity.type
_entity.pdbx_description
1 polymer ?
#
loop_
_entity_poly.entity_id
_entity_poly.type
_entity_poly.pdbx_seq_one_letter_code
_entity_poly.pdbx_strand_id
1 'polypeptide(L)'
;MQYLGLAVAIAVVGLIVLWIALRMLFGGNWLLGWLRGTTGLLVLAAAALTGLVAWDVCTYRALPQEAPVATLSFEADGAQRYQVRIEQGGEVRFVTLEGDLWQLDARILRWKGVATLIGLEPGYRLHKLSGRYLAVEQQDQARYAQVLLTQSALDADFWSWLQACQCTSLVLEAQPQRVSYMPIADGATYRVEMTPTGLLASPANPAAEQALKDW
;
A
#
# COMPACT_ATOMS: atom_id res chain seq x y z
N MET A 1 -38.20 32.34 20.91
CA MET A 1 -38.41 33.21 19.72
C MET A 1 -37.27 33.14 18.69
N GLN A 2 -36.10 32.53 18.95
CA GLN A 2 -34.95 32.49 18.02
C GLN A 2 -35.05 31.40 16.93
N TYR A 3 -35.68 30.26 17.22
CA TYR A 3 -35.83 29.14 16.27
C TYR A 3 -36.82 29.41 15.13
N LEU A 4 -37.76 30.33 15.34
CA LEU A 4 -38.79 30.67 14.35
C LEU A 4 -38.19 31.53 13.21
N GLY A 5 -37.27 32.43 13.53
CA GLY A 5 -36.51 33.18 12.52
C GLY A 5 -35.58 32.29 11.69
N LEU A 6 -34.97 31.29 12.32
CA LEU A 6 -34.10 30.31 11.65
C LEU A 6 -34.92 29.36 10.76
N ALA A 7 -36.11 28.94 11.20
CA ALA A 7 -37.05 28.18 10.40
C ALA A 7 -37.56 28.98 9.18
N VAL A 8 -37.86 30.27 9.35
CA VAL A 8 -38.26 31.16 8.24
C VAL A 8 -37.10 31.38 7.27
N ALA A 9 -35.87 31.58 7.76
CA ALA A 9 -34.69 31.71 6.89
C ALA A 9 -34.44 30.42 6.07
N ILE A 10 -34.53 29.25 6.71
CA ILE A 10 -34.43 27.95 6.01
C ILE A 10 -35.59 27.77 5.03
N ALA A 11 -36.80 28.16 5.39
CA ALA A 11 -37.97 28.06 4.51
C ALA A 11 -37.85 28.97 3.28
N VAL A 12 -37.34 30.19 3.44
CA VAL A 12 -37.08 31.13 2.35
C VAL A 12 -35.97 30.61 1.43
N VAL A 13 -34.87 30.09 1.99
CA VAL A 13 -33.81 29.44 1.21
C VAL A 13 -34.34 28.23 0.45
N GLY A 14 -35.17 27.40 1.09
CA GLY A 14 -35.85 26.27 0.46
C GLY A 14 -36.78 26.69 -0.68
N LEU A 15 -37.55 27.76 -0.50
CA LEU A 15 -38.44 28.34 -1.52
C LEU A 15 -37.66 28.90 -2.71
N ILE A 16 -36.53 29.56 -2.47
CA ILE A 16 -35.64 30.06 -3.52
C ILE A 16 -35.03 28.89 -4.31
N VAL A 17 -34.56 27.85 -3.63
CA VAL A 17 -34.03 26.63 -4.26
C VAL A 17 -35.12 25.92 -5.09
N LEU A 18 -36.34 25.81 -4.55
CA LEU A 18 -37.47 25.19 -5.22
C LEU A 18 -37.93 25.99 -6.44
N TRP A 19 -37.95 27.33 -6.34
CA TRP A 19 -38.26 28.23 -7.45
C TRP A 19 -37.20 28.16 -8.55
N ILE A 20 -35.91 28.12 -8.19
CA ILE A 20 -34.80 27.94 -9.14
C ILE A 20 -34.90 26.58 -9.83
N ALA A 21 -35.22 25.51 -9.09
CA ALA A 21 -35.40 24.16 -9.63
C ALA A 21 -36.59 24.10 -10.61
N LEU A 22 -37.74 24.68 -10.25
CA LEU A 22 -38.94 24.70 -11.10
C LEU A 22 -38.72 25.52 -12.38
N ARG A 23 -38.04 26.67 -12.26
CA ARG A 23 -37.69 27.54 -13.39
C ARG A 23 -36.68 26.87 -14.33
N MET A 24 -35.84 25.98 -13.82
CA MET A 24 -34.92 25.17 -14.63
C MET A 24 -35.61 24.04 -15.39
N LEU A 25 -36.71 23.50 -14.86
CA LEU A 25 -37.49 22.43 -15.50
C LEU A 25 -38.34 22.94 -16.68
N PHE A 26 -38.75 24.22 -16.67
CA PHE A 26 -39.63 24.80 -17.69
C PHE A 26 -38.93 25.74 -18.70
N GLY A 27 -37.64 26.03 -18.54
CA GLY A 27 -36.89 26.91 -19.45
C GLY A 27 -35.84 26.14 -20.26
N GLY A 28 -36.01 26.09 -21.59
CA GLY A 28 -35.17 25.32 -22.50
C GLY A 28 -33.68 25.65 -22.42
N ASN A 29 -32.92 24.89 -21.63
CA ASN A 29 -31.48 25.04 -21.47
C ASN A 29 -30.78 23.67 -21.54
N TRP A 30 -30.77 23.05 -22.72
CA TRP A 30 -30.01 21.82 -23.00
C TRP A 30 -28.55 21.90 -22.51
N LEU A 31 -27.93 23.09 -22.60
CA LEU A 31 -26.58 23.34 -22.11
C LEU A 31 -26.42 23.27 -20.57
N LEU A 32 -27.40 23.75 -19.78
CA LEU A 32 -27.35 23.65 -18.31
C LEU A 32 -27.73 22.25 -17.82
N GLY A 33 -28.58 21.53 -18.54
CA GLY A 33 -28.86 20.11 -18.30
C GLY A 33 -27.63 19.24 -18.58
N TRP A 34 -26.94 19.51 -19.71
CA TRP A 34 -25.69 18.87 -20.06
C TRP A 34 -24.57 19.18 -19.04
N LEU A 35 -24.40 20.45 -18.66
CA LEU A 35 -23.39 20.85 -17.67
C LEU A 35 -23.66 20.23 -16.28
N ARG A 36 -24.93 20.10 -15.88
CA ARG A 36 -25.31 19.39 -14.64
C ARG A 36 -25.05 17.89 -14.74
N GLY A 37 -25.33 17.29 -15.89
CA GLY A 37 -25.04 15.88 -16.16
C GLY A 37 -23.55 15.58 -16.15
N THR A 38 -22.73 16.39 -16.81
CA THR A 38 -21.26 16.23 -16.83
C THR A 38 -20.64 16.50 -15.47
N THR A 39 -21.11 17.52 -14.74
CA THR A 39 -20.62 17.79 -13.38
C THR A 39 -21.00 16.65 -12.43
N GLY A 40 -22.24 16.14 -12.52
CA GLY A 40 -22.67 14.97 -11.75
C GLY A 40 -21.85 13.72 -12.09
N LEU A 41 -21.57 13.48 -13.37
CA LEU A 41 -20.73 12.37 -13.81
C LEU A 41 -19.28 12.52 -13.31
N LEU A 42 -18.72 13.73 -13.33
CA LEU A 42 -17.38 14.01 -12.80
C LEU A 42 -17.32 13.77 -11.29
N VAL A 43 -18.34 14.19 -10.54
CA VAL A 43 -18.43 13.94 -9.09
C VAL A 43 -18.57 12.45 -8.81
N LEU A 44 -19.38 11.72 -9.58
CA LEU A 44 -19.50 10.27 -9.45
C LEU A 44 -18.19 9.56 -9.81
N ALA A 45 -17.49 9.99 -10.85
CA ALA A 45 -16.18 9.47 -11.22
C ALA A 45 -15.16 9.74 -10.11
N ALA A 46 -15.13 10.95 -9.54
CA ALA A 46 -14.28 11.29 -8.41
C ALA A 46 -14.62 10.43 -7.18
N ALA A 47 -15.90 10.25 -6.87
CA ALA A 47 -16.34 9.38 -5.77
C ALA A 47 -15.90 7.92 -5.98
N ALA A 48 -16.07 7.38 -7.19
CA ALA A 48 -15.61 6.04 -7.54
C ALA A 48 -14.08 5.91 -7.40
N LEU A 49 -13.31 6.88 -7.89
CA LEU A 49 -11.85 6.91 -7.72
C LEU A 49 -11.45 6.96 -6.26
N THR A 50 -12.08 7.82 -5.44
CA THR A 50 -11.81 7.87 -4.00
C THR A 50 -12.17 6.58 -3.29
N GLY A 51 -13.25 5.90 -3.71
CA GLY A 51 -13.64 4.59 -3.19
C GLY A 51 -12.62 3.51 -3.52
N LEU A 52 -12.07 3.51 -4.74
CA LEU A 52 -11.00 2.59 -5.14
C LEU A 52 -9.72 2.82 -4.33
N VAL A 53 -9.34 4.10 -4.13
CA VAL A 53 -8.18 4.43 -3.29
C VAL A 53 -8.41 4.00 -1.85
N ALA A 54 -9.60 4.26 -1.29
CA ALA A 54 -9.93 3.82 0.06
C ALA A 54 -9.86 2.29 0.20
N TRP A 55 -10.35 1.55 -0.80
CA TRP A 55 -10.26 0.09 -0.85
C TRP A 55 -8.81 -0.40 -0.86
N ASP A 56 -7.93 0.22 -1.67
CA ASP A 56 -6.50 -0.15 -1.68
C ASP A 56 -5.81 0.19 -0.35
N VAL A 57 -6.12 1.36 0.23
CA VAL A 57 -5.57 1.78 1.53
C VAL A 57 -5.97 0.82 2.66
N CYS A 58 -7.17 0.25 2.63
CA CYS A 58 -7.61 -0.77 3.58
C CYS A 58 -6.76 -2.06 3.53
N THR A 59 -5.96 -2.29 2.49
CA THR A 59 -5.04 -3.44 2.42
C THR A 59 -3.74 -3.23 3.20
N TYR A 60 -3.45 -2.00 3.65
CA TYR A 60 -2.28 -1.67 4.44
C TYR A 60 -2.51 -2.01 5.91
N ARG A 61 -1.44 -2.42 6.59
CA ARG A 61 -1.44 -2.66 8.04
C ARG A 61 -0.76 -1.54 8.78
N ALA A 62 -1.15 -1.28 10.02
CA ALA A 62 -0.44 -0.36 10.89
C ALA A 62 0.98 -0.85 11.14
N LEU A 63 1.97 0.02 10.95
CA LEU A 63 3.38 -0.30 11.11
C LEU A 63 3.72 -0.55 12.59
N PRO A 64 4.17 -1.76 12.95
CA PRO A 64 4.56 -2.04 14.33
C PRO A 64 5.82 -1.26 14.71
N GLN A 65 5.84 -0.69 15.91
CA GLN A 65 7.01 0.04 16.44
C GLN A 65 7.97 -0.87 17.21
N GLU A 66 7.44 -1.87 17.93
CA GLU A 66 8.21 -2.73 18.84
C GLU A 66 8.31 -4.19 18.37
N ALA A 67 7.59 -4.54 17.31
CA ALA A 67 7.54 -5.90 16.76
C ALA A 67 8.10 -5.93 15.34
N PRO A 68 8.63 -7.08 14.88
CA PRO A 68 9.10 -7.20 13.52
C PRO A 68 7.98 -6.99 12.51
N VAL A 69 8.35 -6.39 11.38
CA VAL A 69 7.48 -6.15 10.24
C VAL A 69 7.12 -7.48 9.57
N ALA A 70 8.09 -8.39 9.47
CA ALA A 70 7.89 -9.74 8.96
C ALA A 70 8.98 -10.69 9.48
N THR A 71 8.66 -11.96 9.61
CA THR A 71 9.64 -13.04 9.83
C THR A 71 9.61 -13.97 8.63
N LEU A 72 10.79 -14.28 8.07
CA LEU A 72 10.93 -15.16 6.91
C LEU A 72 11.75 -16.37 7.31
N SER A 73 11.16 -17.56 7.19
CA SER A 73 11.87 -18.84 7.37
C SER A 73 12.01 -19.54 6.04
N PHE A 74 13.21 -20.02 5.74
CA PHE A 74 13.57 -20.67 4.49
C PHE A 74 13.79 -22.16 4.73
N GLU A 75 13.14 -23.01 3.94
CA GLU A 75 13.26 -24.46 3.97
C GLU A 75 13.60 -24.95 2.56
N ALA A 76 14.64 -25.76 2.43
CA ALA A 76 15.09 -26.23 1.12
C ALA A 76 14.09 -27.25 0.53
N ASP A 77 13.60 -26.96 -0.68
CA ASP A 77 12.67 -27.81 -1.46
C ASP A 77 13.36 -28.38 -2.73
N GLY A 78 14.62 -28.00 -2.98
CA GLY A 78 15.40 -28.47 -4.12
C GLY A 78 16.71 -27.70 -4.29
N ALA A 79 17.39 -27.91 -5.42
CA ALA A 79 18.61 -27.18 -5.75
C ALA A 79 18.28 -25.69 -5.97
N GLN A 80 18.77 -24.82 -5.07
CA GLN A 80 18.55 -23.36 -5.09
C GLN A 80 17.06 -22.96 -5.13
N ARG A 81 16.21 -23.83 -4.57
CA ARG A 81 14.77 -23.65 -4.47
C ARG A 81 14.35 -23.83 -3.02
N TYR A 82 13.65 -22.84 -2.51
CA TYR A 82 13.29 -22.75 -1.11
C TYR A 82 11.80 -22.46 -0.95
N GLN A 83 11.16 -23.15 -0.02
CA GLN A 83 9.86 -22.77 0.48
C GLN A 83 10.06 -21.72 1.58
N VAL A 84 9.53 -20.53 1.35
CA VAL A 84 9.63 -19.40 2.26
C VAL A 84 8.32 -19.27 3.02
N ARG A 85 8.38 -19.46 4.34
CA ARG A 85 7.30 -19.14 5.26
C ARG A 85 7.43 -17.69 5.68
N ILE A 86 6.48 -16.85 5.29
CA ILE A 86 6.40 -15.43 5.65
C ILE A 86 5.33 -15.28 6.73
N GLU A 87 5.75 -14.82 7.90
CA GLU A 87 4.86 -14.49 9.01
C GLU A 87 4.78 -12.97 9.17
N GLN A 88 3.55 -12.43 9.13
CA GLN A 88 3.28 -11.00 9.25
C GLN A 88 2.05 -10.77 10.15
N GLY A 89 2.26 -10.24 11.36
CA GLY A 89 1.16 -9.90 12.27
C GLY A 89 0.21 -11.08 12.57
N GLY A 90 0.76 -12.29 12.73
CA GLY A 90 0.01 -13.53 12.99
C GLY A 90 -0.55 -14.23 11.75
N GLU A 91 -0.48 -13.63 10.56
CA GLU A 91 -0.78 -14.35 9.31
C GLU A 91 0.47 -15.04 8.78
N VAL A 92 0.31 -16.30 8.36
CA VAL A 92 1.38 -17.11 7.75
C VAL A 92 1.04 -17.37 6.28
N ARG A 93 2.01 -17.12 5.40
CA ARG A 93 1.91 -17.39 3.96
C ARG A 93 3.13 -18.19 3.51
N PHE A 94 2.94 -19.09 2.56
CA PHE A 94 4.02 -19.86 1.96
C PHE A 94 4.20 -19.43 0.51
N VAL A 95 5.45 -19.19 0.13
CA VAL A 95 5.82 -18.87 -1.25
C VAL A 95 7.05 -19.68 -1.64
N THR A 96 7.18 -20.03 -2.91
CA THR A 96 8.39 -20.68 -3.43
C THR A 96 9.32 -19.60 -3.98
N LEU A 97 10.57 -19.58 -3.52
CA LEU A 97 11.60 -18.67 -3.97
C LEU A 97 12.79 -19.45 -4.55
N GLU A 98 13.34 -18.93 -5.63
CA GLU A 98 14.49 -19.49 -6.33
C GLU A 98 15.66 -18.50 -6.29
N GLY A 99 16.85 -18.95 -5.87
CA GLY A 99 18.06 -18.13 -5.79
C GLY A 99 18.98 -18.50 -4.62
N ASP A 100 20.14 -17.83 -4.56
CA ASP A 100 21.12 -17.96 -3.46
C ASP A 100 20.98 -16.84 -2.43
N LEU A 101 20.50 -15.67 -2.88
CA LEU A 101 20.23 -14.49 -2.06
C LEU A 101 18.74 -14.15 -2.12
N TRP A 102 18.21 -13.55 -1.07
CA TRP A 102 16.87 -13.00 -1.05
C TRP A 102 16.88 -11.50 -0.74
N GLN A 103 15.85 -10.80 -1.22
CA GLN A 103 15.55 -9.41 -0.91
C GLN A 103 14.03 -9.24 -0.79
N LEU A 104 13.61 -8.50 0.23
CA LEU A 104 12.21 -8.15 0.45
C LEU A 104 11.99 -6.65 0.21
N ASP A 105 11.03 -6.34 -0.64
CA ASP A 105 10.55 -4.98 -0.89
C ASP A 105 9.22 -4.77 -0.17
N ALA A 106 9.10 -3.65 0.54
CA ALA A 106 7.88 -3.20 1.17
C ALA A 106 7.56 -1.76 0.80
N ARG A 107 6.28 -1.42 0.82
CA ARG A 107 5.78 -0.06 0.57
C ARG A 107 5.29 0.50 1.89
N ILE A 108 5.76 1.70 2.22
CA ILE A 108 5.42 2.37 3.48
C ILE A 108 4.75 3.69 3.19
N LEU A 109 3.59 3.88 3.81
CA LEU A 109 2.80 5.09 3.79
C LEU A 109 2.96 5.80 5.13
N ARG A 110 3.67 6.93 5.13
CA ARG A 110 3.88 7.76 6.32
C ARG A 110 2.99 8.98 6.27
N TRP A 111 2.13 9.15 7.26
CA TRP A 111 1.36 10.38 7.45
C TRP A 111 2.25 11.50 7.97
N LYS A 112 2.02 12.72 7.48
CA LYS A 112 2.72 13.95 7.87
C LYS A 112 1.76 15.02 8.37
N GLY A 113 2.31 15.96 9.13
CA GLY A 113 1.62 17.18 9.56
C GLY A 113 0.38 16.89 10.39
N VAL A 114 -0.77 17.43 9.95
CA VAL A 114 -2.04 17.32 10.67
C VAL A 114 -2.55 15.88 10.78
N ALA A 115 -2.23 15.01 9.81
CA ALA A 115 -2.67 13.62 9.83
C ALA A 115 -2.03 12.83 10.98
N THR A 116 -0.76 13.11 11.29
CA THR A 116 -0.08 12.54 12.47
C THR A 116 -0.67 13.08 13.77
N LEU A 117 -1.07 14.36 13.80
CA LEU A 117 -1.65 15.01 14.99
C LEU A 117 -3.03 14.46 15.38
N ILE A 118 -3.81 14.00 14.39
CA ILE A 118 -5.09 13.32 14.64
C ILE A 118 -4.93 11.81 14.91
N GLY A 119 -3.70 11.33 15.07
CA GLY A 119 -3.40 9.95 15.49
C GLY A 119 -3.40 8.92 14.37
N LEU A 120 -3.28 9.29 13.09
CA LEU A 120 -3.15 8.29 12.03
C LEU A 120 -1.78 7.61 12.10
N GLU A 121 -1.80 6.30 12.22
CA GLU A 121 -0.61 5.46 12.22
C GLU A 121 -0.09 5.23 10.80
N PRO A 122 1.24 5.18 10.60
CA PRO A 122 1.82 4.85 9.31
C PRO A 122 1.43 3.44 8.88
N GLY A 123 1.13 3.28 7.59
CA GLY A 123 0.78 2.01 6.98
C GLY A 123 2.00 1.33 6.34
N TYR A 124 2.04 0.00 6.38
CA TYR A 124 3.01 -0.79 5.62
C TYR A 124 2.34 -1.95 4.89
N ARG A 125 2.96 -2.36 3.78
CA ARG A 125 2.58 -3.56 3.05
C ARG A 125 3.78 -4.21 2.39
N LEU A 126 3.87 -5.53 2.47
CA LEU A 126 4.87 -6.30 1.72
C LEU A 126 4.49 -6.32 0.24
N HIS A 127 5.45 -6.04 -0.62
CA HIS A 127 5.19 -5.87 -2.06
C HIS A 127 5.75 -7.03 -2.87
N LYS A 128 7.06 -7.31 -2.72
CA LYS A 128 7.75 -8.29 -3.56
C LYS A 128 8.86 -8.98 -2.78
N LEU A 129 8.97 -10.29 -2.94
CA LEU A 129 10.12 -11.08 -2.53
C LEU A 129 10.90 -11.46 -3.80
N SER A 130 12.19 -11.17 -3.83
CA SER A 130 13.06 -11.48 -4.97
C SER A 130 14.23 -12.33 -4.53
N GLY A 131 14.49 -13.37 -5.30
CA GLY A 131 15.67 -14.20 -5.23
C GLY A 131 16.69 -13.72 -6.26
N ARG A 132 17.97 -13.88 -5.94
CA ARG A 132 19.08 -13.59 -6.85
C ARG A 132 20.08 -14.73 -6.82
N TYR A 133 20.52 -15.14 -8.01
CA TYR A 133 21.58 -16.12 -8.19
C TYR A 133 22.93 -15.43 -8.20
N LEU A 134 23.94 -16.10 -7.67
CA LEU A 134 25.33 -15.63 -7.75
C LEU A 134 25.92 -15.89 -9.13
N ALA A 135 25.57 -17.04 -9.73
CA ALA A 135 25.89 -17.36 -11.12
C ALA A 135 24.86 -16.74 -12.06
N VAL A 136 25.32 -15.88 -12.99
CA VAL A 136 24.46 -15.18 -13.93
C VAL A 136 23.77 -16.15 -14.89
N GLU A 137 24.44 -17.25 -15.24
CA GLU A 137 23.94 -18.29 -16.15
C GLU A 137 22.68 -18.99 -15.63
N GLN A 138 22.52 -19.04 -14.31
CA GLN A 138 21.36 -19.64 -13.65
C GLN A 138 20.19 -18.68 -13.56
N GLN A 139 20.44 -17.36 -13.61
CA GLN A 139 19.41 -16.35 -13.43
C GLN A 139 18.43 -16.29 -14.61
N ASP A 140 18.89 -16.57 -15.84
CA ASP A 140 18.04 -16.60 -17.04
C ASP A 140 17.10 -17.82 -17.08
N GLN A 141 17.36 -18.85 -16.28
CA GLN A 141 16.55 -20.07 -16.22
C GLN A 141 15.55 -20.07 -15.06
N ALA A 142 15.68 -19.14 -14.13
CA ALA A 142 14.88 -19.08 -12.91
C ALA A 142 13.42 -18.71 -13.22
N ARG A 143 12.48 -19.51 -12.71
CA ARG A 143 11.04 -19.28 -12.90
C ARG A 143 10.41 -18.52 -11.73
N TYR A 144 10.96 -18.69 -10.53
CA TYR A 144 10.44 -18.11 -9.29
C TYR A 144 11.46 -17.18 -8.61
N ALA A 145 12.32 -16.52 -9.38
CA ALA A 145 13.24 -15.50 -8.87
C ALA A 145 12.51 -14.25 -8.36
N GLN A 146 11.24 -14.03 -8.72
CA GLN A 146 10.45 -12.91 -8.21
C GLN A 146 9.03 -13.36 -7.89
N VAL A 147 8.59 -13.09 -6.67
CA VAL A 147 7.25 -13.39 -6.17
C VAL A 147 6.60 -12.11 -5.66
N LEU A 148 5.46 -11.75 -6.24
CA LEU A 148 4.63 -10.65 -5.74
C LEU A 148 3.85 -11.13 -4.51
N LEU A 149 3.98 -10.38 -3.41
CA LEU A 149 3.29 -10.65 -2.15
C LEU A 149 1.95 -9.90 -2.03
N THR A 150 1.75 -8.94 -2.93
CA THR A 150 0.53 -8.14 -3.05
C THR A 150 -0.42 -8.72 -4.11
N GLN A 151 -1.73 -8.70 -3.81
CA GLN A 151 -2.80 -9.13 -4.72
C GLN A 151 -3.58 -7.96 -5.35
N SER A 152 -3.21 -6.70 -5.07
CA SER A 152 -3.92 -5.54 -5.59
C SER A 152 -3.53 -5.28 -7.06
N ALA A 153 -4.52 -5.33 -7.94
CA ALA A 153 -4.35 -5.06 -9.38
C ALA A 153 -4.00 -3.59 -9.67
N LEU A 154 -4.32 -2.68 -8.76
CA LEU A 154 -4.09 -1.24 -8.91
C LEU A 154 -2.75 -0.80 -8.31
N ASP A 155 -1.96 -1.72 -7.74
CA ASP A 155 -0.84 -1.37 -6.89
C ASP A 155 0.27 -0.60 -7.63
N ALA A 156 0.62 -1.03 -8.85
CA ALA A 156 1.69 -0.40 -9.62
C ALA A 156 1.31 1.04 -10.05
N ASP A 157 0.09 1.22 -10.56
CA ASP A 157 -0.39 2.48 -11.11
C ASP A 157 -0.70 3.51 -10.02
N PHE A 158 -1.32 3.09 -8.91
CA PHE A 158 -1.59 3.99 -7.79
C PHE A 158 -0.30 4.51 -7.17
N TRP A 159 0.68 3.62 -6.94
CA TRP A 159 1.93 4.00 -6.29
C TRP A 159 2.80 4.90 -7.15
N SER A 160 2.87 4.63 -8.46
CA SER A 160 3.58 5.51 -9.40
C SER A 160 2.93 6.90 -9.48
N TRP A 161 1.60 6.98 -9.50
CA TRP A 161 0.87 8.25 -9.39
C TRP A 161 1.15 8.97 -8.06
N LEU A 162 1.13 8.24 -6.95
CA LEU A 162 1.35 8.80 -5.60
C LEU A 162 2.77 9.37 -5.45
N GLN A 163 3.76 8.73 -6.06
CA GLN A 163 5.15 9.22 -6.13
C GLN A 163 5.30 10.42 -7.08
N ALA A 164 4.54 10.46 -8.18
CA ALA A 164 4.59 11.55 -9.15
C ALA A 164 3.85 12.82 -8.67
N CYS A 165 2.77 12.67 -7.89
CA CYS A 165 2.02 13.81 -7.41
C CYS A 165 2.72 14.47 -6.21
N GLN A 166 3.30 15.64 -6.43
CA GLN A 166 3.88 16.47 -5.34
C GLN A 166 2.83 16.89 -4.30
N CYS A 167 1.53 16.81 -4.65
CA CYS A 167 0.40 17.13 -3.80
C CYS A 167 0.30 16.24 -2.54
N THR A 168 0.76 15.00 -2.61
CA THR A 168 0.69 14.04 -1.48
C THR A 168 1.70 14.40 -0.41
N SER A 169 2.87 14.93 -0.77
CA SER A 169 4.02 15.18 0.13
C SER A 169 3.72 15.99 1.41
N LEU A 170 2.66 16.81 1.41
CA LEU A 170 2.23 17.62 2.54
C LEU A 170 1.49 16.82 3.63
N VAL A 171 0.79 15.73 3.24
CA VAL A 171 -0.09 14.96 4.13
C VAL A 171 0.36 13.49 4.23
N LEU A 172 0.88 12.94 3.14
CA LEU A 172 1.20 11.53 2.97
C LEU A 172 2.49 11.38 2.17
N GLU A 173 3.45 10.64 2.72
CA GLU A 173 4.68 10.30 2.04
C GLU A 173 4.74 8.80 1.75
N ALA A 174 4.88 8.45 0.48
CA ALA A 174 5.09 7.09 0.03
C ALA A 174 6.58 6.80 -0.12
N GLN A 175 7.09 5.88 0.70
CA GLN A 175 8.49 5.48 0.69
C GLN A 175 8.60 4.00 0.32
N PRO A 176 9.22 3.67 -0.83
CA PRO A 176 9.61 2.29 -1.12
C PRO A 176 10.79 1.94 -0.22
N GLN A 177 10.65 0.87 0.55
CA GLN A 177 11.71 0.35 1.41
C GLN A 177 12.10 -1.04 0.94
N ARG A 178 13.39 -1.33 1.01
CA ARG A 178 13.94 -2.62 0.60
C ARG A 178 14.92 -3.09 1.65
N VAL A 179 14.90 -4.39 1.89
CA VAL A 179 15.91 -5.07 2.70
C VAL A 179 17.15 -5.26 1.82
N SER A 180 18.34 -5.18 2.40
CA SER A 180 19.58 -5.58 1.71
C SER A 180 19.54 -7.06 1.33
N TYR A 181 20.28 -7.44 0.28
CA TYR A 181 20.40 -8.86 -0.07
C TYR A 181 20.99 -9.66 1.09
N MET A 182 20.35 -10.78 1.40
CA MET A 182 20.77 -11.70 2.46
C MET A 182 20.89 -13.12 1.91
N PRO A 183 21.85 -13.94 2.40
CA PRO A 183 22.03 -15.30 1.92
C PRO A 183 20.87 -16.21 2.33
N ILE A 184 20.48 -17.12 1.45
CA ILE A 184 19.50 -18.16 1.75
C ILE A 184 20.25 -19.42 2.18
N ALA A 185 19.80 -20.03 3.27
CA ALA A 185 20.27 -21.33 3.71
C ALA A 185 19.11 -22.17 4.24
N ASP A 186 19.28 -23.48 4.24
CA ASP A 186 18.26 -24.39 4.73
C ASP A 186 18.03 -24.20 6.24
N GLY A 187 16.77 -24.10 6.64
CA GLY A 187 16.34 -23.78 7.99
C GLY A 187 16.66 -22.35 8.43
N ALA A 188 17.22 -21.47 7.60
CA ALA A 188 17.56 -20.11 7.99
C ALA A 188 16.28 -19.29 8.27
N THR A 189 16.27 -18.55 9.38
CA THR A 189 15.19 -17.63 9.71
C THR A 189 15.73 -16.22 9.86
N TYR A 190 15.09 -15.28 9.19
CA TYR A 190 15.42 -13.86 9.23
C TYR A 190 14.25 -13.06 9.76
N ARG A 191 14.55 -12.08 10.61
CA ARG A 191 13.58 -11.13 11.12
C ARG A 191 13.78 -9.80 10.43
N VAL A 192 12.70 -9.22 9.91
CA VAL A 192 12.72 -7.91 9.24
C VAL A 192 12.11 -6.89 10.18
N GLU A 193 12.90 -5.88 10.55
CA GLU A 193 12.54 -4.85 11.51
C GLU A 193 12.59 -3.46 10.87
N MET A 194 11.76 -2.56 11.40
CA MET A 194 11.80 -1.15 11.03
C MET A 194 12.88 -0.44 11.83
N THR A 195 13.86 0.11 11.14
CA THR A 195 14.89 0.97 11.75
C THR A 195 14.73 2.41 11.28
N PRO A 196 15.30 3.40 11.99
CA PRO A 196 15.27 4.80 11.53
C PRO A 196 15.84 5.01 10.13
N THR A 197 16.77 4.15 9.69
CA THR A 197 17.43 4.21 8.38
C THR A 197 16.71 3.40 7.30
N GLY A 198 15.70 2.60 7.64
CA GLY A 198 14.96 1.78 6.69
C GLY A 198 14.63 0.38 7.22
N LEU A 199 14.38 -0.57 6.31
CA LEU A 199 14.16 -1.95 6.70
C LEU A 199 15.49 -2.69 6.87
N LEU A 200 15.66 -3.34 8.01
CA LEU A 200 16.82 -4.17 8.31
C LEU A 200 16.38 -5.61 8.48
N ALA A 201 17.09 -6.54 7.85
CA ALA A 201 16.98 -7.96 8.17
C ALA A 201 18.09 -8.36 9.15
N SER A 202 17.72 -9.08 10.20
CA SER A 202 18.65 -9.68 11.15
C SER A 202 18.46 -11.20 11.19
N PRO A 203 19.54 -11.98 11.36
CA PRO A 203 19.42 -13.42 11.53
C PRO A 203 18.70 -13.72 12.85
N ALA A 204 17.74 -14.62 12.83
CA ALA A 204 16.95 -15.00 14.00
C ALA A 204 17.32 -16.40 14.54
N ASN A 205 18.20 -17.13 13.85
CA ASN A 205 18.64 -18.46 14.26
C ASN A 205 20.10 -18.77 13.83
N PRO A 206 20.73 -19.81 14.39
CA PRO A 206 22.12 -20.16 14.08
C PRO A 206 22.37 -20.49 12.59
N ALA A 207 21.38 -21.06 11.89
CA ALA A 207 21.51 -21.35 10.47
C ALA A 207 21.64 -20.06 9.63
N ALA A 208 20.85 -19.03 9.94
CA ALA A 208 20.97 -17.71 9.30
C ALA A 208 22.28 -16.99 9.68
N GLU A 209 22.71 -17.09 10.94
CA GLU A 209 24.01 -16.54 11.36
C GLU A 209 25.19 -17.20 10.63
N GLN A 210 25.13 -18.52 10.46
CA GLN A 210 26.16 -19.26 9.75
C GLN A 210 26.18 -18.88 8.26
N ALA A 211 25.01 -18.80 7.62
CA ALA A 211 24.88 -18.36 6.24
C ALA A 211 25.48 -16.96 6.00
N LEU A 212 25.32 -16.05 6.96
CA LEU A 212 25.92 -14.70 6.90
C LEU A 212 27.43 -14.69 7.11
N LYS A 213 28.00 -15.67 7.84
CA LYS A 213 29.45 -15.80 8.04
C LYS A 213 30.14 -16.45 6.84
N ASP A 214 29.44 -17.33 6.15
CA ASP A 214 29.92 -18.05 4.98
C ASP A 214 29.81 -17.21 3.68
N TRP A 215 29.18 -16.04 3.77
CA TRP A 215 28.99 -15.04 2.72
C TRP A 215 30.12 -14.00 2.70
#